data_AF-A0A2M9XIG5-F1
#
_entry.id   AF-A0A2M9XIG5-F1
#
_cell.length_a   1.000
_cell.length_b   1.000
_cell.length_c   1.000
_cell.angle_alpha   90.00
_cell.angle_beta   90.00
_cell.angle_gamma   90.00
#
_symmetry.space_group_name_H-M   'P 1'
#
loop_
_entity.id
_entity.type
_entity.pdbx_description
1 polymer ?
#
loop_
_entity_poly.entity_id
_entity_poly.type
_entity_poly.pdbx_seq_one_letter_code
_entity_poly.pdbx_strand_id
1 'polypeptide(L)'
;MKKISSILLFSFLILSSTFVFGSEPEDEIKILVSSLDSCKGCVFIRNGSEHKLDEAKAHLLKKYDAAKSKISSTEDFIKGLASKSSITGTPYKIKFPDGKEVESEKWLTDKLNELRNPPAITKPKKKK
;
A
#
# COMPACT_ATOMS: atom_id res chain seq x y z
N MET A 1 9.26 69.52 -23.49
CA MET A 1 10.46 68.65 -23.64
C MET A 1 10.71 67.91 -22.33
N LYS A 2 11.09 66.62 -22.43
CA LYS A 2 11.38 65.62 -21.37
C LYS A 2 10.22 64.69 -21.07
N LYS A 3 10.35 63.36 -20.99
CA LYS A 3 11.31 62.35 -21.45
C LYS A 3 10.49 61.06 -21.50
N ILE A 4 10.61 60.28 -22.57
CA ILE A 4 10.05 58.92 -22.66
C ILE A 4 10.83 58.03 -21.67
N SER A 5 10.16 57.03 -21.11
CA SER A 5 10.68 55.72 -20.71
C SER A 5 10.55 55.35 -19.23
N SER A 6 9.60 54.47 -18.93
CA SER A 6 9.93 53.16 -18.35
C SER A 6 8.66 52.33 -18.25
N ILE A 7 8.51 51.39 -19.18
CA ILE A 7 7.60 50.25 -19.04
C ILE A 7 8.18 49.40 -17.91
N LEU A 8 7.64 49.54 -16.71
CA LEU A 8 7.85 48.58 -15.63
C LEU A 8 7.01 47.34 -15.95
N LEU A 9 7.58 46.44 -16.75
CA LEU A 9 7.16 45.05 -16.87
C LEU A 9 7.43 44.39 -15.50
N PHE A 10 6.45 44.41 -14.61
CA PHE A 10 6.49 43.64 -13.37
C PHE A 10 6.28 42.17 -13.76
N SER A 11 7.40 41.48 -13.97
CA SER A 11 7.46 40.03 -14.16
C SER A 11 6.77 39.36 -12.96
N PHE A 12 5.56 38.86 -13.18
CA PHE A 12 4.84 38.01 -12.23
C PHE A 12 5.57 36.67 -12.23
N LEU A 13 6.54 36.53 -11.33
CA LEU A 13 7.25 35.28 -11.09
C LEU A 13 6.24 34.30 -10.49
N ILE A 14 5.58 33.52 -11.35
CA ILE A 14 4.67 32.45 -10.96
C ILE A 14 5.50 31.41 -10.22
N LEU A 15 5.53 31.52 -8.89
CA LEU A 15 6.06 30.49 -8.01
C LEU A 15 5.14 29.27 -8.14
N SER A 16 5.45 28.45 -9.13
CA SER A 16 4.73 27.21 -9.39
C SER A 16 5.14 26.23 -8.29
N SER A 17 4.44 26.25 -7.16
CA SER A 17 4.54 25.21 -6.16
C SER A 17 4.09 23.91 -6.81
N THR A 18 5.06 23.09 -7.23
CA THR A 18 4.79 21.71 -7.61
C THR A 18 4.32 20.98 -6.35
N PHE A 19 3.02 20.81 -6.20
CA PHE A 19 2.49 19.86 -5.22
C PHE A 19 2.97 18.48 -5.66
N VAL A 20 3.94 17.92 -4.93
CA VAL A 20 4.32 16.52 -5.07
C VAL A 20 3.21 15.72 -4.43
N PHE A 21 2.27 15.25 -5.24
CA PHE A 21 1.24 14.31 -4.80
C PHE A 21 1.90 12.92 -4.67
N GLY A 22 2.66 12.73 -3.59
CA GLY A 22 3.00 11.39 -3.12
C GLY A 22 1.73 10.77 -2.54
N SER A 23 1.46 9.49 -2.81
CA SER A 23 0.38 8.80 -2.11
C SER A 23 0.68 8.82 -0.61
N GLU A 24 -0.23 9.39 0.18
CA GLU A 24 -0.12 9.33 1.64
C GLU A 24 -0.05 7.85 2.09
N PRO A 25 0.76 7.49 3.09
CA PRO A 25 0.90 6.11 3.56
C PRO A 25 -0.44 5.43 3.85
N GLU A 26 -1.44 6.20 4.33
CA GLU A 26 -2.79 5.70 4.58
C GLU A 26 -3.47 5.14 3.32
N ASP A 27 -3.37 5.85 2.19
CA ASP A 27 -4.00 5.42 0.93
C ASP A 27 -3.28 4.19 0.36
N GLU A 28 -1.95 4.17 0.42
CA GLU A 28 -1.15 3.02 0.00
C GLU A 28 -1.46 1.78 0.86
N ILE A 29 -1.63 1.93 2.18
CA ILE A 29 -2.04 0.86 3.09
C ILE A 29 -3.43 0.33 2.71
N LYS A 30 -4.41 1.20 2.43
CA LYS A 30 -5.77 0.76 2.04
C LYS A 30 -5.75 -0.02 0.72
N ILE A 31 -4.97 0.44 -0.26
CA ILE A 31 -4.78 -0.26 -1.54
C ILE A 31 -4.09 -1.61 -1.31
N LEU A 32 -3.03 -1.63 -0.49
CA LEU A 32 -2.29 -2.84 -0.15
C LEU A 32 -3.18 -3.88 0.55
N VAL A 33 -3.98 -3.47 1.53
CA VAL A 33 -4.91 -4.39 2.21
C VAL A 33 -5.97 -4.92 1.24
N SER A 34 -6.49 -4.06 0.35
CA SER A 34 -7.43 -4.47 -0.69
C SER A 34 -6.83 -5.47 -1.69
N SER A 35 -5.50 -5.49 -1.86
CA SER A 35 -4.83 -6.45 -2.74
C SER A 35 -5.04 -7.91 -2.33
N LEU A 36 -5.45 -8.19 -1.08
CA LEU A 36 -5.84 -9.53 -0.63
C LEU A 36 -6.91 -10.14 -1.55
N ASP A 37 -7.81 -9.34 -2.11
CA ASP A 37 -8.86 -9.79 -3.03
C ASP A 37 -8.31 -10.39 -4.34
N SER A 38 -7.04 -10.13 -4.67
CA SER A 38 -6.37 -10.76 -5.81
C SER A 38 -6.09 -12.27 -5.59
N CYS A 39 -6.05 -12.72 -4.34
CA CYS A 39 -5.76 -14.11 -3.97
C CYS A 39 -7.05 -14.94 -3.91
N LYS A 40 -7.58 -15.30 -5.08
CA LYS A 40 -8.84 -16.05 -5.16
C LYS A 40 -8.73 -17.41 -4.47
N GLY A 41 -9.66 -17.69 -3.56
CA GLY A 41 -9.72 -18.94 -2.80
C GLY A 41 -8.68 -19.07 -1.68
N CYS A 42 -7.88 -18.04 -1.44
CA CYS A 42 -6.94 -18.03 -0.32
C CYS A 42 -7.66 -17.76 1.00
N VAL A 43 -7.07 -18.22 2.10
CA VAL A 43 -7.50 -17.89 3.47
C VAL A 43 -6.35 -17.28 4.26
N PHE A 44 -6.69 -16.43 5.22
CA PHE A 44 -5.73 -15.79 6.11
C PHE A 44 -5.64 -16.57 7.42
N ILE A 45 -4.45 -17.02 7.80
CA ILE A 45 -4.23 -17.73 9.05
C ILE A 45 -3.74 -16.75 10.10
N ARG A 46 -4.50 -16.62 11.19
CA ARG A 46 -4.16 -15.78 12.35
C ARG A 46 -4.28 -16.62 13.62
N ASN A 47 -3.21 -16.67 14.41
CA ASN A 47 -3.14 -17.44 15.65
C ASN A 47 -3.55 -18.92 15.45
N GLY A 48 -3.18 -19.51 14.31
CA GLY A 48 -3.50 -20.91 13.97
C GLY A 48 -4.93 -21.15 13.48
N SER A 49 -5.78 -20.12 13.39
CA SER A 49 -7.15 -20.22 12.84
C SER A 49 -7.24 -19.62 11.45
N GLU A 50 -8.01 -20.26 10.57
CA GLU A 50 -8.31 -19.76 9.23
C GLU A 50 -9.42 -18.70 9.27
N HIS A 51 -9.22 -17.63 8.50
CA HIS A 51 -10.13 -16.50 8.36
C HIS A 51 -10.35 -16.17 6.89
N LYS A 52 -11.54 -15.70 6.57
CA LYS A 52 -11.82 -15.18 5.21
C LYS A 52 -11.00 -13.92 4.97
N LEU A 53 -10.68 -13.64 3.70
CA LEU A 53 -9.90 -12.44 3.36
C LEU A 53 -10.61 -11.14 3.75
N ASP A 54 -11.94 -11.08 3.69
CA ASP A 54 -12.71 -9.92 4.18
C ASP A 54 -12.55 -9.69 5.68
N GLU A 55 -12.55 -10.76 6.48
CA GLU A 55 -12.31 -10.69 7.93
C GLU A 55 -10.87 -10.25 8.22
N ALA A 56 -9.91 -10.74 7.43
CA ALA A 56 -8.51 -10.33 7.53
C ALA A 56 -8.32 -8.85 7.20
N LYS A 57 -8.91 -8.35 6.10
CA LYS A 57 -8.88 -6.93 5.73
C LYS A 57 -9.43 -6.06 6.86
N ALA A 58 -10.62 -6.39 7.37
CA ALA A 58 -11.23 -5.67 8.49
C ALA A 58 -10.35 -5.69 9.74
N HIS A 59 -9.73 -6.83 10.05
CA HIS A 59 -8.80 -6.96 11.16
C HIS A 59 -7.56 -6.06 11.01
N LEU A 60 -6.94 -6.07 9.83
CA LEU A 60 -5.75 -5.28 9.54
C LEU A 60 -6.02 -3.78 9.57
N LEU A 61 -7.13 -3.33 8.97
CA LEU A 61 -7.53 -1.92 8.98
C LEU A 61 -7.88 -1.45 10.40
N LYS A 62 -8.58 -2.27 11.19
CA LYS A 62 -8.84 -1.96 12.60
C LYS A 62 -7.55 -1.81 13.41
N LYS A 63 -6.53 -2.64 13.15
CA LYS A 63 -5.22 -2.52 13.80
C LYS A 63 -4.51 -1.24 13.38
N TYR A 64 -4.59 -0.88 12.09
CA TYR A 64 -4.05 0.37 11.58
C TYR A 64 -4.72 1.58 12.26
N ASP A 65 -6.05 1.65 12.28
CA ASP A 65 -6.78 2.76 12.92
C ASP A 65 -6.37 2.98 14.38
N ALA A 66 -6.15 1.89 15.12
CA ALA A 66 -5.74 1.94 16.52
C ALA A 66 -4.29 2.42 16.75
N ALA A 67 -3.43 2.31 15.74
CA ALA A 67 -1.99 2.56 15.86
C ALA A 67 -1.46 3.59 14.84
N LYS A 68 -2.32 4.20 14.02
CA LYS A 68 -1.92 5.05 12.89
C LYS A 68 -0.99 6.20 13.25
N SER A 69 -1.10 6.75 14.46
CA SER A 69 -0.20 7.80 14.95
C SER A 69 1.25 7.36 15.15
N LYS A 70 1.52 6.04 15.12
CA LYS A 70 2.85 5.42 15.26
C LYS A 70 3.35 4.81 13.95
N ILE A 71 2.59 4.92 12.87
CA ILE A 71 2.91 4.33 11.57
C ILE A 71 3.30 5.45 10.62
N SER A 72 4.57 5.45 10.21
CA SER A 72 5.12 6.50 9.32
C SER A 72 5.20 6.06 7.86
N SER A 73 5.08 4.75 7.60
CA SER A 73 5.21 4.16 6.27
C SER A 73 4.34 2.90 6.12
N THR A 74 4.11 2.48 4.88
CA THR A 74 3.43 1.21 4.58
C THR A 74 4.23 0.00 5.07
N GLU A 75 5.56 0.11 5.05
CA GLU A 75 6.47 -0.89 5.61
C GLU A 75 6.31 -1.03 7.13
N ASP A 76 6.13 0.07 7.86
CA ASP A 76 5.86 0.02 9.31
C ASP A 76 4.52 -0.66 9.58
N PHE A 77 3.51 -0.42 8.74
CA PHE A 77 2.25 -1.15 8.81
C PHE A 77 2.45 -2.66 8.60
N ILE A 78 3.19 -3.06 7.56
CA ILE A 78 3.46 -4.48 7.27
C ILE A 78 4.17 -5.12 8.48
N LYS A 79 5.30 -4.56 8.90
CA LYS A 79 6.15 -5.13 9.95
C LYS A 79 5.50 -5.08 11.34
N GLY A 80 4.86 -3.97 11.66
CA GLY A 80 4.34 -3.70 13.00
C GLY A 80 2.94 -4.26 13.25
N LEU A 81 2.10 -4.32 12.21
CA LEU A 81 0.67 -4.61 12.36
C LEU A 81 0.18 -5.79 11.51
N ALA A 82 0.73 -6.00 10.33
CA ALA A 82 0.21 -7.02 9.40
C ALA A 82 1.01 -8.32 9.36
N SER A 83 2.19 -8.38 9.99
CA SER A 83 3.07 -9.56 9.98
C SER A 83 2.69 -10.62 11.02
N LYS A 84 2.23 -10.19 12.21
CA LYS A 84 2.03 -11.05 13.37
C LYS A 84 1.09 -10.47 14.41
N SER A 85 0.65 -11.36 15.30
CA SER A 85 -0.15 -11.00 16.47
C SER A 85 0.65 -10.15 17.46
N SER A 86 0.14 -8.96 17.78
CA SER A 86 0.71 -8.14 18.85
C SER A 86 0.52 -8.76 20.24
N ILE A 87 -0.40 -9.73 20.38
CA ILE A 87 -0.70 -10.40 21.65
C ILE A 87 0.16 -11.66 21.83
N THR A 88 0.21 -12.50 20.80
CA THR A 88 0.87 -13.83 20.89
C THR A 88 2.22 -13.88 20.20
N GLY A 89 2.59 -12.86 19.42
CA GLY A 89 3.80 -12.87 18.59
C GLY A 89 3.74 -13.80 17.37
N THR A 90 2.66 -14.58 17.21
CA THR A 90 2.53 -15.59 16.16
C THR A 90 2.47 -14.93 14.78
N PRO A 91 3.33 -15.32 13.82
CA PRO A 91 3.26 -14.85 12.44
C PRO A 91 1.92 -15.20 11.80
N TYR A 92 1.35 -14.24 11.07
CA TYR A 92 0.20 -14.50 10.23
C TYR A 92 0.65 -15.08 8.89
N LYS A 93 -0.23 -15.86 8.26
CA LYS A 93 0.06 -16.49 6.96
C LYS A 93 -1.09 -16.34 5.99
N ILE A 94 -0.79 -16.43 4.70
CA ILE A 94 -1.75 -16.66 3.63
C ILE A 94 -1.63 -18.12 3.21
N LYS A 95 -2.75 -18.84 3.23
CA LYS A 95 -2.84 -20.20 2.70
C LYS A 95 -3.55 -20.19 1.36
N PHE A 96 -2.91 -20.75 0.36
CA PHE A 96 -3.41 -20.86 -1.01
C PHE A 96 -4.35 -22.06 -1.17
N PRO A 97 -5.15 -22.11 -2.25
CA PRO A 97 -6.04 -23.25 -2.53
C PRO A 97 -5.30 -24.60 -2.67
N ASP A 98 -4.03 -24.59 -3.06
CA ASP A 98 -3.17 -25.78 -3.16
C ASP A 98 -2.59 -26.23 -1.80
N GLY A 99 -2.95 -25.54 -0.71
CA GLY A 99 -2.48 -25.82 0.64
C GLY A 99 -1.13 -25.20 1.00
N LYS A 100 -0.45 -24.54 0.05
CA LYS A 100 0.80 -23.83 0.35
C LYS A 100 0.53 -22.67 1.30
N GLU A 101 1.42 -22.46 2.25
CA GLU A 101 1.38 -21.32 3.16
C GLU A 101 2.57 -20.40 2.91
N VAL A 102 2.33 -19.09 3.00
CA VAL A 102 3.37 -18.06 3.00
C VAL A 102 3.12 -17.08 4.13
N GLU A 103 4.17 -16.54 4.73
CA GLU A 103 4.02 -15.50 5.74
C GLU A 103 3.39 -14.25 5.12
N SER A 104 2.45 -13.66 5.87
CA SER A 104 1.74 -12.44 5.49
C SER A 104 2.70 -11.27 5.22
N GLU A 105 3.74 -11.12 6.03
CA GLU A 105 4.77 -10.09 5.85
C GLU A 105 5.41 -10.18 4.48
N LYS A 106 5.85 -11.39 4.10
CA LYS A 106 6.43 -11.63 2.78
C LYS A 106 5.42 -11.33 1.67
N TRP A 107 4.21 -11.87 1.78
CA TRP A 107 3.19 -11.72 0.75
C TRP A 107 2.80 -10.24 0.53
N LEU A 108 2.60 -9.49 1.62
CA LEU A 108 2.26 -8.06 1.57
C LEU A 108 3.44 -7.21 1.08
N THR A 109 4.68 -7.58 1.43
CA THR A 109 5.86 -6.89 0.90
C THR A 109 5.98 -7.09 -0.61
N ASP A 110 5.76 -8.31 -1.09
CA ASP A 110 5.75 -8.60 -2.54
C ASP A 110 4.65 -7.77 -3.24
N LYS A 111 3.45 -7.68 -2.64
CA LYS A 111 2.35 -6.85 -3.18
C LYS A 111 2.65 -5.36 -3.16
N LEU A 112 3.27 -4.85 -2.11
CA LEU A 112 3.70 -3.45 -2.06
C LEU A 112 4.69 -3.15 -3.19
N ASN A 113 5.63 -4.05 -3.44
CA ASN A 113 6.57 -3.91 -4.55
C ASN A 113 5.87 -3.94 -5.91
N GLU A 114 4.89 -4.84 -6.12
CA GLU A 114 4.06 -4.86 -7.34
C GLU A 114 3.24 -3.57 -7.51
N LEU A 115 2.72 -3.00 -6.43
CA LEU A 115 1.96 -1.75 -6.46
C LEU A 115 2.82 -0.56 -6.88
N ARG A 116 4.05 -0.47 -6.35
CA ARG A 116 4.99 0.61 -6.67
C ARG A 116 5.70 0.41 -8.01
N ASN A 117 5.92 -0.84 -8.40
CA ASN A 117 6.59 -1.23 -9.64
C ASN A 117 5.67 -2.16 -10.44
N PRO A 118 4.59 -1.64 -11.03
CA PRO A 118 3.66 -2.47 -11.78
C PRO A 118 4.42 -3.17 -12.92
N PRO A 119 4.25 -4.48 -13.10
CA PRO A 119 4.92 -5.19 -14.18
C PRO A 119 4.54 -4.54 -15.51
N ALA A 120 5.53 -4.32 -16.38
CA ALA A 120 5.29 -3.77 -17.71
C ALA A 120 4.17 -4.59 -18.38
N ILE A 121 3.12 -3.91 -18.86
CA ILE A 121 1.96 -4.52 -19.50
C ILE A 121 2.45 -5.34 -20.70
N THR A 122 2.67 -6.65 -20.51
CA THR A 122 2.97 -7.56 -21.61
C THR A 122 1.63 -8.00 -22.18
N LYS A 123 1.33 -7.50 -23.39
CA LYS A 123 0.17 -7.94 -24.18
C LYS A 123 0.14 -9.47 -24.23
N PRO A 124 -1.03 -10.12 -24.06
CA PRO A 124 -1.12 -11.57 -24.01
C PRO A 124 -0.61 -12.15 -25.34
N LYS A 125 0.43 -12.98 -25.29
CA LYS A 125 0.83 -13.82 -26.42
C LYS A 125 -0.34 -14.74 -26.74
N LYS A 126 -1.08 -14.45 -27.83
CA LYS A 126 -2.00 -15.41 -28.45
C LYS A 126 -1.22 -16.70 -28.71
N LYS A 127 -1.55 -17.77 -27.98
CA LYS A 127 -1.13 -19.11 -28.35
C LYS A 127 -1.79 -19.42 -29.70
N LYS A 128 -0.98 -19.67 -30.72
CA LYS A 128 -1.42 -20.28 -31.98
C LYS A 128 -1.69 -21.76 -31.75
#